data_AF-S2XDR9-F1
#
_entry.id   AF-S2XDR9-F1
#
_cell.length_a   1.000
_cell.length_b   1.000
_cell.length_c   1.000
_cell.angle_alpha   90.00
_cell.angle_beta   90.00
_cell.angle_gamma   90.00
#
_symmetry.space_group_name_H-M   'P 1'
#
loop_
_entity.id
_entity.type
_entity.pdbx_description
1 polymer ?
#
loop_
_entity_poly.entity_id
_entity_poly.type
_entity_poly.pdbx_seq_one_letter_code
_entity_poly.pdbx_strand_id
1 'polypeptide(L)' 'MIPPVETKMDGKKMTVIDDLVKQGVFKVEGKQLYELSLYELIKEHMEKVD' A
#
# COMPACT_ATOMS: atom_id res chain seq x y z
N MET A 1 1.19 -26.86 7.78
CA MET A 1 1.98 -25.87 7.02
C MET A 1 1.48 -24.49 7.44
N ILE A 2 2.25 -23.76 8.25
CA ILE A 2 1.90 -22.37 8.58
C ILE A 2 2.34 -21.55 7.37
N PRO A 3 1.44 -20.85 6.66
CA PRO A 3 1.85 -20.01 5.54
C PRO A 3 2.83 -18.96 6.05
N PRO A 4 3.96 -18.73 5.35
CA PRO A 4 4.98 -17.80 5.81
C PRO A 4 4.33 -16.42 5.99
N VAL A 5 4.54 -15.82 7.16
CA VAL A 5 3.99 -14.52 7.57
C VAL A 5 4.30 -13.41 6.55
N GLU A 6 5.40 -13.54 5.81
CA GLU A 6 5.78 -12.68 4.69
C GLU A 6 4.62 -12.53 3.68
N THR A 7 4.00 -13.63 3.25
CA THR A 7 2.88 -13.62 2.28
C THR A 7 1.71 -12.72 2.69
N LYS A 8 1.45 -12.56 3.99
CA LYS A 8 0.36 -11.70 4.48
C LYS A 8 0.73 -10.22 4.43
N MET A 9 2.00 -9.89 4.67
CA MET A 9 2.49 -8.51 4.63
C MET A 9 2.60 -8.01 3.20
N ASP A 10 3.12 -8.84 2.29
CA ASP A 10 3.15 -8.55 0.86
C ASP A 10 1.75 -8.43 0.25
N GLY A 11 0.83 -9.32 0.66
CA GLY A 11 -0.58 -9.26 0.26
C GLY A 11 -1.25 -7.95 0.68
N LYS A 12 -1.07 -7.53 1.95
CA LYS A 12 -1.60 -6.24 2.43
C LYS A 12 -1.01 -5.05 1.67
N LYS A 13 0.29 -5.08 1.37
CA LYS A 13 0.93 -4.00 0.61
C LYS A 13 0.31 -3.86 -0.78
N MET A 14 0.12 -4.98 -1.50
CA MET A 14 -0.52 -4.95 -2.82
C MET A 14 -1.97 -4.46 -2.74
N THR A 15 -2.75 -4.88 -1.72
CA THR A 15 -4.13 -4.39 -1.56
C THR A 15 -4.18 -2.88 -1.40
N VAL A 16 -3.34 -2.31 -0.53
CA VAL A 16 -3.31 -0.86 -0.30
C VAL A 16 -2.86 -0.10 -1.56
N ILE A 17 -1.88 -0.65 -2.30
CA ILE A 17 -1.44 -0.06 -3.57
C ILE A 17 -2.58 -0.06 -4.59
N ASP A 18 -3.31 -1.17 -4.71
CA ASP A 18 -4.43 -1.30 -5.66
C ASP A 18 -5.57 -0.30 -5.34
N ASP A 19 -5.91 -0.13 -4.06
CA ASP A 19 -6.88 0.88 -3.62
C ASP A 19 -6.42 2.31 -3.95
N LEU A 20 -5.16 2.64 -3.64
CA LEU A 20 -4.60 3.96 -3.97
C LEU A 20 -4.60 4.23 -5.48
N VAL A 21 -4.26 3.22 -6.30
CA VAL A 21 -4.32 3.32 -7.76
C VAL A 21 -5.76 3.54 -8.26
N LYS A 22 -6.74 2.82 -7.69
CA LYS A 22 -8.17 3.02 -7.99
C LYS A 22 -8.65 4.43 -7.62
N GLN A 23 -8.09 5.03 -6.59
CA GLN A 23 -8.32 6.42 -6.20
C GLN A 23 -7.55 7.43 -7.08
N GLY A 24 -6.79 6.97 -8.08
CA GLY A 24 -6.00 7.83 -8.97
C GLY A 24 -4.66 8.30 -8.37
N VAL A 25 -4.23 7.70 -7.27
CA VAL A 25 -2.94 7.98 -6.64
C VAL A 25 -1.90 7.02 -7.20
N PHE A 26 -0.86 7.55 -7.85
CA PHE A 26 0.22 6.74 -8.41
C PHE A 26 1.57 7.03 -7.76
N LYS A 27 1.66 8.18 -7.07
CA LYS A 27 2.85 8.68 -6.41
C LYS A 27 2.48 9.41 -5.13
N VAL A 28 3.31 9.26 -4.11
CA VAL A 28 3.22 10.00 -2.85
C VAL A 28 4.57 10.67 -2.64
N GLU A 29 4.56 11.99 -2.40
CA GLU A 29 5.78 12.78 -2.19
C GLU A 29 6.86 12.59 -3.27
N GLY A 30 6.43 12.39 -4.53
CA GLY A 30 7.32 12.18 -5.68
C GLY A 30 7.85 10.75 -5.86
N LYS A 31 7.58 9.84 -4.93
CA LYS A 31 7.95 8.41 -5.02
C LYS A 31 6.78 7.58 -5.57
N GLN A 32 7.05 6.53 -6.34
CA GLN A 32 5.99 5.62 -6.77
C GLN A 32 5.50 4.74 -5.60
N LEU A 33 4.23 4.32 -5.64
CA LEU A 33 3.64 3.49 -4.58
C LEU A 33 4.43 2.20 -4.28
N TYR A 34 5.02 1.58 -5.30
CA TYR A 34 5.83 0.37 -5.14
C TYR A 34 7.15 0.61 -4.39
N GLU A 35 7.67 1.84 -4.45
CA GLU A 35 8.88 2.28 -3.76
C GLU A 35 8.61 2.64 -2.29
N LEU A 36 7.35 2.83 -1.92
CA LEU A 36 6.95 3.19 -0.56
C LEU A 36 6.94 1.97 0.36
N SER A 37 7.14 2.23 1.64
CA SER A 37 6.92 1.25 2.70
C SER A 37 5.43 1.00 2.93
N LEU A 38 5.07 -0.16 3.50
CA LEU A 38 3.68 -0.45 3.86
C LEU A 38 3.08 0.61 4.78
N TYR A 39 3.88 1.17 5.68
CA TYR A 39 3.44 2.22 6.60
C TYR A 39 3.07 3.52 5.85
N GLU A 40 3.92 3.99 4.94
CA GLU A 40 3.64 5.18 4.12
C GLU A 40 2.37 4.98 3.26
N LEU A 41 2.22 3.79 2.68
CA LEU A 41 1.03 3.42 1.90
C LEU A 41 -0.24 3.43 2.75
N ILE A 42 -0.20 2.84 3.94
CA ILE A 42 -1.35 2.84 4.87
C ILE A 42 -1.69 4.25 5.33
N LYS A 43 -0.67 5.07 5.63
CA LYS A 43 -0.86 6.46 6.04
C LYS A 43 -1.59 7.24 4.95
N GLU A 44 -1.10 7.19 3.71
CA GLU A 44 -1.75 7.88 2.59
C GLU A 44 -3.16 7.34 2.33
N HIS A 45 -3.35 6.03 2.43
CA HIS A 45 -4.66 5.40 2.30
C HIS A 45 -5.63 5.86 3.41
N MET A 46 -5.16 6.04 4.64
CA MET A 46 -5.98 6.58 5.74
C MET A 46 -6.31 8.06 5.56
N GLU A 47 -5.37 8.88 5.06
CA GLU A 47 -5.62 10.30 4.78
C GLU A 47 -6.62 10.54 3.63
N LYS A 48 -6.80 9.56 2.74
CA LYS A 48 -7.73 9.61 1.59
C LYS A 48 -9.12 9.03 1.89
N VAL A 49 -9.33 8.44 3.07
CA VAL A 49 -10.60 7.78 3.47
C VAL A 49 -11.50 8.73 4.29
N ASP A 50 -11.06 9.96 4.55
CA ASP A 50 -11.86 11.08 5.10
C ASP A 50 -12.40 11.97 3.97
#